data_AF-A0A1Y1MX39-F1
#
_entry.id   AF-A0A1Y1MX39-F1
#
_cell.length_a   1.000
_cell.length_b   1.000
_cell.length_c   1.000
_cell.angle_alpha   90.00
_cell.angle_beta   90.00
_cell.angle_gamma   90.00
#
_symmetry.space_group_name_H-M   'P 1'
#
loop_
_entity.id
_entity.type
_entity.pdbx_description
1 polymer ?
#
loop_
_entity_poly.entity_id
_entity_poly.type
_entity_poly.pdbx_seq_one_letter_code
_entity_poly.pdbx_strand_id
1 'polypeptide(L)'
;AFLRFAPSYFNIMAEALFHELPSVIAKMLGFFQVIIKNPTTGTDVKLDLLITENLFYDRSPTRIFDLKGSMRNRKIQSTGEQNEVLLDENMVEYIYESPLFAREHSKKLLRASVWNDTLFLARQNVMDYSLMIAVDEERKELVVGIIDCIRTYTWDKKLESWIKDRG
;
A
#
# COMPACT_ATOMS: atom_id res chain seq x y z
N ALA A 1 -7.34 -6.91 -15.07
CA ALA A 1 -6.35 -5.85 -14.76
C ALA A 1 -4.96 -6.42 -14.51
N PHE A 2 -4.78 -7.31 -13.51
CA PHE A 2 -3.46 -7.86 -13.15
C PHE A 2 -2.67 -8.47 -14.31
N LEU A 3 -3.28 -9.26 -15.20
CA LEU A 3 -2.56 -9.88 -16.33
C LEU A 3 -1.86 -8.87 -17.27
N ARG A 4 -2.35 -7.61 -17.34
CA ARG A 4 -1.68 -6.53 -18.10
C ARG A 4 -0.56 -5.86 -17.30
N PHE A 5 -0.70 -5.81 -15.98
CA PHE A 5 0.29 -5.25 -15.06
C PHE A 5 1.44 -6.22 -14.75
N ALA A 6 1.17 -7.52 -14.78
CA ALA A 6 2.05 -8.59 -14.33
C ALA A 6 3.42 -8.59 -15.03
N PRO A 7 3.55 -8.45 -16.37
CA PRO A 7 4.86 -8.40 -17.01
C PRO A 7 5.72 -7.25 -16.50
N SER A 8 5.16 -6.05 -16.39
CA SER A 8 5.85 -4.87 -15.86
C SER A 8 6.23 -5.05 -14.38
N TYR A 9 5.33 -5.64 -13.58
CA TYR A 9 5.57 -5.95 -12.18
C TYR A 9 6.73 -6.94 -12.00
N PHE A 10 6.72 -8.06 -12.75
CA PHE A 10 7.80 -9.04 -12.64
C PHE A 10 9.13 -8.49 -13.11
N ASN A 11 9.14 -7.60 -14.11
CA ASN A 11 10.37 -6.90 -14.52
C ASN A 11 10.94 -6.04 -13.38
N ILE A 12 10.14 -5.19 -12.73
CA ILE A 12 10.67 -4.37 -11.61
C ILE A 12 11.07 -5.23 -10.41
N MET A 13 10.37 -6.34 -10.14
CA MET A 13 10.77 -7.27 -9.09
C MET A 13 12.07 -8.00 -9.42
N ALA A 14 12.32 -8.32 -10.70
CA ALA A 14 13.59 -8.88 -11.14
C ALA A 14 14.73 -7.87 -10.95
N GLU A 15 14.53 -6.60 -11.30
CA GLU A 15 15.49 -5.52 -11.01
C GLU A 15 15.75 -5.38 -9.50
N ALA A 16 14.71 -5.46 -8.67
CA ALA A 16 14.85 -5.37 -7.22
C ALA A 16 15.61 -6.58 -6.64
N LEU A 17 15.36 -7.79 -7.14
CA LEU A 17 15.94 -9.03 -6.61
C LEU A 17 17.36 -9.30 -7.12
N PHE A 18 17.65 -9.03 -8.39
CA PHE A 18 18.90 -9.42 -9.05
C PHE A 18 19.84 -8.25 -9.33
N HIS A 19 19.34 -7.01 -9.30
CA HIS A 19 20.12 -5.80 -9.61
C HIS A 19 20.10 -4.76 -8.49
N GLU A 20 19.68 -5.17 -7.28
CA GLU A 20 19.67 -4.33 -6.07
C GLU A 20 18.90 -3.00 -6.25
N LEU A 21 17.91 -2.96 -7.15
CA LEU A 21 17.04 -1.78 -7.30
C LEU A 21 16.24 -1.60 -5.99
N PRO A 22 16.43 -0.49 -5.26
CA PRO A 22 15.71 -0.30 -4.00
C PRO A 22 14.22 -0.08 -4.29
N SER A 23 13.38 -0.82 -3.57
CA SER A 23 11.92 -0.81 -3.68
C SER A 23 11.30 -1.11 -2.32
N VAL A 24 10.09 -0.58 -2.10
CA VAL A 24 9.22 -0.81 -0.95
C VAL A 24 7.82 -1.28 -1.38
N ILE A 25 7.60 -1.64 -2.64
CA ILE A 25 6.33 -2.27 -3.06
C ILE A 25 6.11 -3.57 -2.28
N ALA A 26 4.95 -3.70 -1.64
CA ALA A 26 4.56 -4.94 -0.98
C ALA A 26 4.46 -6.07 -2.02
N LYS A 27 5.25 -7.13 -1.83
CA LYS A 27 5.43 -8.16 -2.85
C LYS A 27 4.14 -8.95 -3.03
N MET A 28 3.69 -9.12 -4.27
CA MET A 28 2.57 -9.99 -4.61
C MET A 28 3.10 -11.40 -4.84
N LEU A 29 2.61 -12.33 -4.04
CA LEU A 29 3.10 -13.71 -4.00
C LEU A 29 2.26 -14.64 -4.88
N GLY A 30 0.99 -14.30 -5.12
CA GLY A 30 0.15 -15.10 -5.99
C GLY A 30 -1.23 -14.52 -6.20
N PHE A 31 -1.85 -14.93 -7.31
CA PHE A 31 -3.22 -14.61 -7.64
C PHE A 31 -3.99 -15.92 -7.85
N PHE A 32 -5.06 -16.10 -7.09
CA PHE A 32 -5.82 -17.35 -7.04
C PHE A 32 -7.29 -17.09 -7.27
N GLN A 33 -7.96 -18.03 -7.92
CA GLN A 33 -9.41 -18.06 -8.01
C GLN A 33 -9.92 -19.28 -7.26
N VAL A 34 -10.78 -19.05 -6.27
CA VAL A 34 -11.40 -20.09 -5.46
C VAL A 34 -12.88 -20.14 -5.79
N ILE A 35 -13.37 -21.32 -6.15
CA ILE A 35 -14.78 -21.56 -6.47
C ILE A 35 -15.32 -22.57 -5.45
N ILE A 36 -16.27 -22.12 -4.64
CA ILE A 36 -16.93 -22.93 -3.62
C ILE A 36 -18.34 -23.24 -4.11
N LYS A 37 -18.64 -24.51 -4.37
CA LYS A 37 -19.95 -24.96 -4.82
C LYS A 37 -20.72 -25.53 -3.64
N ASN A 38 -21.94 -25.04 -3.41
CA ASN A 38 -22.84 -25.62 -2.42
C ASN A 38 -23.98 -26.38 -3.14
N PRO A 39 -23.86 -27.71 -3.30
CA PRO A 39 -24.87 -28.52 -3.99
C PRO A 39 -26.20 -28.59 -3.23
N THR A 40 -26.20 -28.34 -1.92
CA THR A 40 -27.41 -28.38 -1.08
C THR A 40 -28.29 -27.14 -1.29
N THR A 41 -27.68 -25.96 -1.44
CA THR A 41 -28.40 -24.70 -1.68
C THR A 41 -28.44 -24.31 -3.17
N GLY A 42 -27.67 -24.98 -4.02
CA GLY A 42 -27.50 -24.64 -5.44
C GLY A 42 -26.71 -23.35 -5.68
N THR A 43 -26.02 -22.82 -4.67
CA THR A 43 -25.28 -21.55 -4.76
C THR A 43 -23.79 -21.78 -4.97
N ASP A 44 -23.21 -21.11 -5.97
CA ASP A 44 -21.77 -21.06 -6.20
C ASP A 44 -21.21 -19.72 -5.72
N VAL A 45 -20.14 -19.77 -4.93
CA VAL A 45 -19.36 -18.59 -4.50
C VAL A 45 -18.05 -18.59 -5.25
N LYS A 46 -17.73 -17.46 -5.88
CA LYS A 46 -16.47 -17.25 -6.60
C LYS A 46 -15.68 -16.14 -5.90
N LEU A 47 -14.44 -16.43 -5.55
CA LEU A 47 -13.51 -15.51 -4.90
C LEU A 47 -12.25 -15.37 -5.76
N ASP A 48 -11.85 -14.14 -6.02
CA ASP A 48 -10.55 -13.82 -6.59
C ASP A 48 -9.66 -13.27 -5.46
N LEU A 49 -8.53 -13.93 -5.20
CA LEU A 49 -7.64 -13.65 -4.08
C LEU A 49 -6.27 -13.20 -4.59
N LEU A 50 -5.76 -12.12 -4.02
CA LEU A 50 -4.38 -11.69 -4.15
C LEU A 50 -3.67 -11.96 -2.82
N ILE A 51 -2.56 -12.70 -2.88
CA ILE A 51 -1.70 -12.91 -1.72
C ILE A 51 -0.54 -11.92 -1.81
N THR A 52 -0.32 -11.15 -0.75
CA THR A 52 0.75 -10.17 -0.64
C THR A 52 1.59 -10.37 0.62
N GLU A 53 2.80 -9.82 0.63
CA GLU A 53 3.63 -9.70 1.81
C GLU A 53 2.88 -8.98 2.94
N ASN A 54 2.94 -9.55 4.14
CA ASN A 54 2.47 -8.87 5.35
C ASN A 54 3.61 -8.01 5.91
N LEU A 55 3.52 -6.69 5.69
CA LEU A 55 4.52 -5.73 6.14
C LEU A 55 4.77 -5.79 7.66
N PHE A 56 3.75 -6.15 8.45
CA PHE A 56 3.80 -6.11 9.91
C PHE A 56 3.89 -7.51 10.55
N TYR A 57 4.30 -8.52 9.80
CA TYR A 57 4.50 -9.86 10.36
C TYR A 57 5.50 -9.82 11.52
N ASP A 58 5.15 -10.49 12.63
CA ASP A 58 5.94 -10.56 13.87
C ASP A 58 6.37 -9.19 14.42
N ARG A 59 5.47 -8.21 14.31
CA ARG A 59 5.64 -6.85 14.83
C ARG A 59 4.39 -6.38 15.56
N SER A 60 4.59 -5.52 16.53
CA SER A 60 3.54 -4.91 17.33
C SER A 60 3.68 -3.38 17.26
N PRO A 61 3.40 -2.76 16.11
CA PRO A 61 3.63 -1.34 15.93
C PRO A 61 2.75 -0.52 16.88
N THR A 62 3.33 0.55 17.43
CA THR A 62 2.62 1.48 18.32
C THR A 62 1.72 2.42 17.53
N ARG A 63 2.06 2.69 16.26
CA ARG A 63 1.30 3.52 15.33
C ARG A 63 1.36 2.96 13.92
N ILE A 64 0.24 3.00 13.22
CA ILE A 64 0.12 2.61 11.82
C ILE A 64 -0.51 3.78 11.05
N PHE A 65 0.04 4.09 9.87
CA PHE A 65 -0.43 5.15 9.00
C PHE A 65 -0.61 4.65 7.57
N ASP A 66 -1.74 4.96 6.97
CA ASP A 66 -1.97 4.89 5.53
C ASP A 66 -1.79 6.31 4.96
N LEU A 67 -0.77 6.52 4.11
CA LEU A 67 -0.43 7.83 3.58
C LEU A 67 -0.65 7.89 2.07
N LYS A 68 -1.41 8.87 1.60
CA LYS A 68 -1.64 9.12 0.17
C LYS A 68 -0.98 10.39 -0.35
N GLY A 69 -0.39 11.20 0.54
CA GLY A 69 0.22 12.49 0.22
C GLY A 69 -0.80 13.59 -0.09
N SER A 70 -2.08 13.38 0.24
CA SER A 70 -3.13 14.40 0.12
C SER A 70 -3.70 14.74 1.50
N MET A 71 -4.21 15.95 1.69
CA MET A 71 -4.74 16.40 2.99
C MET A 71 -6.27 16.31 3.04
N ARG A 72 -6.97 16.51 1.93
CA ARG A 72 -8.44 16.56 1.92
C ARG A 72 -9.04 15.20 2.31
N ASN A 73 -9.87 15.17 3.35
CA ASN A 73 -10.50 13.96 3.89
C ASN A 73 -9.46 12.92 4.38
N ARG A 74 -8.31 13.37 4.88
CA ARG A 74 -7.21 12.51 5.33
C ARG A 74 -6.88 12.74 6.81
N LYS A 75 -7.92 12.94 7.61
CA LYS A 75 -7.88 12.96 9.07
C LYS A 75 -8.99 12.10 9.64
N ILE A 76 -8.66 11.28 10.65
CA ILE A 76 -9.65 10.58 11.46
C ILE A 76 -9.46 10.94 12.94
N GLN A 77 -10.51 10.73 13.74
CA GLN A 77 -10.41 10.84 15.18
C GLN A 77 -9.76 9.55 15.70
N SER A 78 -8.61 9.68 16.37
CA SER A 78 -7.96 8.51 16.98
C SER A 78 -8.82 7.97 18.11
N THR A 79 -9.09 6.68 18.03
CA THR A 79 -9.84 5.89 19.02
C THR A 79 -8.91 5.33 20.10
N GLY A 80 -7.61 5.24 19.83
CA GLY A 80 -6.63 4.62 20.72
C GLY A 80 -6.67 3.09 20.72
N GLU A 81 -7.49 2.49 19.85
CA GLU A 81 -7.58 1.05 19.68
C GLU A 81 -6.28 0.46 19.11
N GLN A 82 -5.99 -0.79 19.49
CA GLN A 82 -4.83 -1.49 18.97
C GLN A 82 -4.99 -1.72 17.45
N ASN A 83 -3.94 -1.45 16.69
CA ASN A 83 -3.91 -1.55 15.22
C ASN A 83 -4.82 -0.56 14.49
N GLU A 84 -5.21 0.55 15.14
CA GLU A 84 -5.85 1.68 14.45
C GLU A 84 -4.93 2.21 13.33
N VAL A 85 -5.49 2.37 12.13
CA VAL A 85 -4.79 2.92 10.96
C VAL A 85 -5.14 4.40 10.81
N LEU A 86 -4.17 5.26 11.09
CA LEU A 86 -4.26 6.71 11.00
C LEU A 86 -3.93 7.20 9.58
N LEU A 87 -4.28 8.45 9.27
CA LEU A 87 -4.12 9.03 7.92
C LEU A 87 -3.09 10.17 7.89
N ASP A 88 -2.96 10.83 6.73
CA ASP A 88 -1.95 11.86 6.44
C ASP A 88 -1.93 13.02 7.45
N GLU A 89 -3.08 13.60 7.79
CA GLU A 89 -3.12 14.71 8.76
C GLU A 89 -2.74 14.24 10.17
N ASN A 90 -3.14 13.02 10.55
CA ASN A 90 -2.76 12.44 11.84
C ASN A 90 -1.25 12.19 11.92
N MET A 91 -0.62 11.81 10.81
CA MET A 91 0.83 11.66 10.72
C MET A 91 1.55 13.00 10.89
N VAL A 92 1.03 14.06 10.26
CA VAL A 92 1.61 15.42 10.42
C VAL A 92 1.54 15.89 11.87
N GLU A 93 0.43 15.65 12.56
CA GLU A 93 0.28 15.94 14.00
C GLU A 93 1.25 15.09 14.83
N TYR A 94 1.33 13.79 14.55
CA TYR A 94 2.23 12.89 15.26
C TYR A 94 3.71 13.28 15.13
N ILE A 95 4.20 13.56 13.93
CA ILE A 95 5.63 13.90 13.72
C ILE A 95 5.99 15.28 14.28
N TYR A 96 5.02 16.16 14.46
CA TYR A 96 5.23 17.45 15.11
C TYR A 96 5.53 17.28 16.60
N GLU A 97 4.86 16.33 17.26
CA GLU A 97 5.07 16.01 18.68
C GLU A 97 6.22 15.01 18.90
N SER A 98 6.37 14.05 17.99
CA SER A 98 7.35 12.96 18.05
C SER A 98 8.10 12.82 16.72
N PRO A 99 9.20 13.60 16.52
CA PRO A 99 9.97 13.56 15.29
C PRO A 99 10.56 12.17 15.01
N LEU A 100 10.44 11.71 13.77
CA LEU A 100 11.03 10.45 13.32
C LEU A 100 12.50 10.65 12.95
N PHE A 101 13.40 10.06 13.75
CA PHE A 101 14.83 10.07 13.47
C PHE A 101 15.25 8.81 12.72
N ALA A 102 15.91 8.99 11.57
CA ALA A 102 16.50 7.91 10.80
C ALA A 102 17.95 8.23 10.47
N ARG A 103 18.79 7.20 10.32
CA ARG A 103 20.15 7.35 9.81
C ARG A 103 20.11 7.92 8.39
N GLU A 104 21.06 8.77 8.05
CA GLU A 104 21.10 9.43 6.74
C GLU A 104 21.14 8.41 5.58
N HIS A 105 21.86 7.30 5.75
CA HIS A 105 21.88 6.21 4.78
C HIS A 105 20.48 5.58 4.58
N SER A 106 19.79 5.22 5.66
CA SER A 106 18.43 4.64 5.60
C SER A 106 17.42 5.62 4.98
N LYS A 107 17.53 6.91 5.31
CA LYS A 107 16.70 7.97 4.72
C LYS A 107 16.93 8.09 3.21
N LYS A 108 18.18 8.04 2.74
CA LYS A 108 18.50 8.03 1.31
C LYS A 108 17.93 6.80 0.60
N LEU A 109 18.07 5.62 1.22
CA LEU A 109 17.53 4.38 0.67
C LEU A 109 16.00 4.44 0.55
N LEU A 110 15.29 4.85 1.60
CA LEU A 110 13.83 4.99 1.58
C LEU A 110 13.37 5.99 0.50
N ARG A 111 14.05 7.13 0.37
CA ARG A 111 13.74 8.12 -0.68
C ARG A 111 13.94 7.54 -2.08
N ALA A 112 15.02 6.79 -2.30
CA ALA A 112 15.28 6.12 -3.56
C ALA A 112 14.22 5.06 -3.87
N SER A 113 13.85 4.23 -2.90
CA SER A 113 12.79 3.22 -3.06
C SER A 113 11.46 3.84 -3.44
N VAL A 114 11.00 4.83 -2.68
CA VAL A 114 9.72 5.52 -2.95
C VAL A 114 9.75 6.19 -4.33
N TRP A 115 10.86 6.81 -4.70
CA TRP A 115 11.01 7.42 -6.03
C TRP A 115 10.91 6.40 -7.16
N ASN A 116 11.66 5.30 -7.07
CA ASN A 116 11.65 4.24 -8.07
C ASN A 116 10.26 3.63 -8.26
N ASP A 117 9.60 3.32 -7.13
CA ASP A 117 8.30 2.68 -7.13
C ASP A 117 7.21 3.61 -7.67
N THR A 118 7.19 4.88 -7.24
CA THR A 118 6.21 5.86 -7.74
C THR A 118 6.42 6.18 -9.22
N LEU A 119 7.65 6.21 -9.71
CA LEU A 119 7.96 6.34 -11.14
C LEU A 119 7.44 5.14 -11.94
N PHE A 120 7.61 3.93 -11.41
CA PHE A 120 7.05 2.72 -12.01
C PHE A 120 5.52 2.75 -12.04
N LEU A 121 4.86 3.04 -10.92
CA LEU A 121 3.40 3.10 -10.82
C LEU A 121 2.80 4.15 -11.76
N ALA A 122 3.45 5.31 -11.87
CA ALA A 122 3.06 6.35 -12.82
C ALA A 122 3.12 5.85 -14.28
N ARG A 123 4.19 5.15 -14.68
CA ARG A 123 4.31 4.54 -16.02
C ARG A 123 3.23 3.49 -16.30
N GLN A 124 2.73 2.83 -15.26
CA GLN A 124 1.63 1.86 -15.36
C GLN A 124 0.23 2.50 -15.27
N ASN A 125 0.12 3.83 -15.14
CA ASN A 125 -1.14 4.54 -14.89
C ASN A 125 -1.91 4.02 -13.65
N VAL A 126 -1.16 3.63 -12.62
CA VAL A 126 -1.71 3.24 -11.31
C VAL A 126 -1.76 4.46 -10.41
N MET A 127 -2.88 4.63 -9.70
CA MET A 127 -3.12 5.71 -8.75
C MET A 127 -3.84 5.17 -7.51
N ASP A 128 -4.00 6.01 -6.49
CA ASP A 128 -4.61 5.68 -5.18
C ASP A 128 -3.91 4.60 -4.36
N TYR A 129 -2.67 4.26 -4.73
CA TYR A 129 -1.78 3.53 -3.86
C TYR A 129 -1.50 4.35 -2.58
N SER A 130 -1.23 3.64 -1.50
CA SER A 130 -0.85 4.24 -0.22
C SER A 130 0.57 3.83 0.14
N LEU A 131 1.32 4.74 0.76
CA LEU A 131 2.52 4.42 1.51
C LEU A 131 2.09 4.04 2.93
N MET A 132 2.07 2.75 3.21
CA MET A 132 1.80 2.23 4.54
C MET A 132 3.06 2.38 5.40
N ILE A 133 2.92 2.98 6.57
CA ILE A 133 4.00 3.18 7.54
C ILE A 133 3.58 2.62 8.88
N ALA A 134 4.48 1.91 9.55
CA ALA A 134 4.29 1.56 10.95
C ALA A 134 5.52 1.91 11.77
N VAL A 135 5.28 2.50 12.94
CA VAL A 135 6.31 2.84 13.93
C VAL A 135 6.28 1.79 15.01
N ASP A 136 7.43 1.15 15.26
CA ASP A 136 7.64 0.23 16.38
C ASP A 136 8.62 0.90 17.36
N GLU A 137 8.08 1.50 18.42
CA GLU A 137 8.90 2.23 19.41
C GLU A 137 9.73 1.30 20.29
N GLU A 138 9.28 0.06 20.52
CA GLU A 138 10.00 -0.93 21.33
C GLU A 138 11.27 -1.39 20.61
N ARG A 139 11.13 -1.77 19.32
CA ARG A 139 12.25 -2.18 18.48
C ARG A 139 13.02 -1.01 17.87
N LYS A 140 12.47 0.20 17.95
CA LYS A 140 12.98 1.43 17.31
C LYS A 140 13.09 1.27 15.79
N GLU A 141 12.08 0.67 15.19
CA GLU A 141 12.02 0.37 13.77
C GLU A 141 10.91 1.18 13.07
N LEU A 142 11.17 1.53 11.81
CA LEU A 142 10.18 2.08 10.90
C LEU A 142 9.94 1.06 9.78
N VAL A 143 8.73 0.54 9.70
CA VAL A 143 8.32 -0.35 8.62
C VAL A 143 7.60 0.47 7.57
N VAL A 144 7.96 0.30 6.31
CA VAL A 144 7.39 1.05 5.20
C VAL A 144 7.10 0.12 4.03
N GLY A 145 5.93 0.27 3.40
CA GLY A 145 5.61 -0.40 2.15
C GLY A 145 4.56 0.32 1.33
N ILE A 146 4.66 0.27 0.00
CA ILE A 146 3.62 0.76 -0.90
C ILE A 146 2.63 -0.37 -1.16
N ILE A 147 1.35 -0.08 -0.91
CA ILE A 147 0.22 -1.02 -1.06
C ILE A 147 -0.75 -0.56 -2.16
N ASP A 148 -1.74 -1.39 -2.50
CA ASP A 148 -2.79 -1.10 -3.49
C ASP A 148 -2.31 -0.82 -4.93
N CYS A 149 -1.21 -1.47 -5.34
CA CYS A 149 -0.54 -1.24 -6.63
C CYS A 149 -1.25 -1.82 -7.89
N ILE A 150 -2.34 -2.56 -7.75
CA ILE A 150 -3.01 -3.22 -8.91
C ILE A 150 -4.06 -2.34 -9.57
N ARG A 151 -4.62 -1.35 -8.86
CA ARG A 151 -5.82 -0.64 -9.33
C ARG A 151 -5.46 0.40 -10.39
N THR A 152 -5.59 0.03 -11.66
CA THR A 152 -5.39 0.93 -12.80
C THR A 152 -6.53 1.95 -12.91
N TYR A 153 -6.23 3.18 -13.34
CA TYR A 153 -7.19 4.27 -13.60
C TYR A 153 -8.06 4.00 -14.85
N THR A 154 -8.65 2.81 -14.99
CA THR A 154 -9.19 2.42 -16.31
C THR A 154 -10.63 2.85 -16.55
N TRP A 155 -11.60 2.65 -15.64
CA TRP A 155 -13.01 3.01 -15.92
C TRP A 155 -13.82 3.43 -14.69
N ASP A 156 -13.67 2.72 -13.58
CA ASP A 156 -14.51 2.91 -12.38
C ASP A 156 -14.36 4.31 -11.76
N LYS A 157 -13.15 4.89 -11.82
CA LYS A 157 -12.90 6.26 -11.34
C LYS A 157 -13.42 7.35 -12.26
N LYS A 158 -13.51 7.12 -13.57
CA LYS A 158 -14.18 8.05 -14.49
C LYS A 158 -15.69 8.07 -14.21
N LEU A 159 -16.25 6.92 -13.87
CA LEU A 159 -17.65 6.81 -13.43
C LEU A 159 -17.86 7.52 -12.08
N GLU A 160 -16.98 7.29 -11.10
CA GLU A 160 -17.05 7.99 -9.81
C GLU A 160 -16.82 9.50 -9.93
N SER A 161 -15.93 9.98 -10.81
CA SER A 161 -15.74 11.44 -11.01
C SER A 161 -16.95 12.07 -11.69
N TRP A 162 -17.58 11.39 -12.65
CA TRP A 162 -18.83 11.83 -13.27
C TRP A 162 -19.99 11.93 -12.28
N ILE A 163 -20.04 11.02 -11.31
CA ILE A 163 -21.06 11.04 -10.24
C ILE A 163 -20.75 12.16 -9.24
N LYS A 164 -19.47 12.43 -8.94
CA LYS A 164 -19.05 13.51 -8.03
C LYS A 164 -19.20 14.92 -8.62
N ASP A 165 -19.07 15.10 -9.94
CA ASP A 165 -19.22 16.40 -10.61
C ASP A 165 -20.69 16.81 -10.84
N ARG A 166 -21.65 15.90 -10.65
CA ARG A 166 -23.10 16.15 -10.77
C ARG A 166 -23.82 16.29 -9.43
N GLY A 167 -23.08 16.20 -8.32
CA GLY A 167 -23.58 16.33 -6.95
C GLY A 167 -23.19 17.66 -6.31
#